data_AF-A0A0U5GD70-F1
#
_entry.id   AF-A0A0U5GD70-F1
#
_cell.length_a   1.000
_cell.length_b   1.000
_cell.length_c   1.000
_cell.angle_alpha   90.00
_cell.angle_beta   90.00
_cell.angle_gamma   90.00
#
_symmetry.space_group_name_H-M   'P 1'
#
loop_
_entity.id
_entity.type
_entity.pdbx_description
1 polymer ?
#
loop_
_entity_poly.entity_id
_entity_poly.type
_entity_poly.pdbx_seq_one_letter_code
_entity_poly.pdbx_strand_id
1 'polypeptide(L)'
;MSESRPPLRRIGTGFCGTVWAASDTGSAYKREDGGPDRSLRHDFETHQHILQCMRRTALEYPPDTTSPVAEVRYHINIPLCHSFISPTDTWWTGNLDRFPPDYKPCNMTEMQRIPPVSETTRNLLIAKYCPARLKSQITKSETNRDCLIRPYLGRRRIQRASETPRSRGFFSLRNYPLHLDQMEEIGIPEEDIMGYSRTMADTLAFLHWVARIDGNDIEFVLAAPSNICDGGTRGTWNNALGLHEMWMLDFDLA
;
A
#
# COMPACT_ATOMS: atom_id res chain seq x y z
N MET A 1 36.45 5.20 2.26
CA MET A 1 35.65 3.96 2.21
C MET A 1 34.21 4.38 1.96
N SER A 2 33.68 4.15 0.76
CA SER A 2 32.26 4.40 0.47
C SER A 2 31.45 3.41 1.30
N GLU A 3 30.56 3.88 2.17
CA GLU A 3 29.57 3.00 2.79
C GLU A 3 28.80 2.29 1.66
N SER A 4 28.86 0.96 1.64
CA SER A 4 28.08 0.15 0.71
C SER A 4 26.60 0.38 1.01
N ARG A 5 25.81 0.76 0.01
CA ARG A 5 24.36 0.95 0.16
C ARG A 5 23.71 -0.36 0.61
N PRO A 6 22.66 -0.31 1.45
CA PRO A 6 21.99 -1.52 1.92
C PRO A 6 21.36 -2.30 0.75
N PRO A 7 21.39 -3.65 0.80
CA PRO A 7 20.80 -4.50 -0.22
C PRO A 7 19.29 -4.28 -0.30
N LEU A 8 18.75 -4.45 -1.50
CA LEU A 8 17.31 -4.40 -1.75
C LEU A 8 16.70 -5.78 -1.50
N ARG A 9 15.61 -5.82 -0.73
CA ARG A 9 14.81 -7.02 -0.49
C ARG A 9 13.47 -6.91 -1.19
N ARG A 10 12.98 -8.02 -1.75
CA ARG A 10 11.68 -8.09 -2.41
C ARG A 10 10.57 -8.00 -1.39
N ILE A 11 9.78 -6.93 -1.45
CA ILE A 11 8.65 -6.66 -0.54
C ILE A 11 7.30 -6.99 -1.16
N GLY A 12 7.20 -7.03 -2.49
CA GLY A 12 5.96 -7.32 -3.21
C GLY A 12 6.23 -8.06 -4.52
N THR A 13 5.20 -8.72 -5.02
CA THR A 13 5.17 -9.35 -6.35
C THR A 13 3.74 -9.35 -6.83
N GLY A 14 3.54 -9.03 -8.10
CA GLY A 14 2.23 -9.00 -8.75
C GLY A 14 2.39 -9.27 -10.24
N PHE A 15 1.32 -9.03 -10.99
CA PHE A 15 1.32 -9.27 -12.43
C PHE A 15 2.29 -8.33 -13.18
N CYS A 16 2.43 -7.08 -12.74
CA CYS A 16 3.31 -6.08 -13.35
C CYS A 16 4.79 -6.23 -12.97
N GLY A 17 5.12 -7.16 -12.07
CA GLY A 17 6.48 -7.45 -11.66
C GLY A 17 6.69 -7.43 -10.15
N THR A 18 7.91 -7.13 -9.74
CA THR A 18 8.37 -7.21 -8.36
C THR A 18 8.63 -5.85 -7.75
N VAL A 19 8.40 -5.73 -6.43
CA VAL A 19 8.63 -4.50 -5.67
C VAL A 19 9.72 -4.73 -4.64
N TRP A 20 10.67 -3.80 -4.53
CA TRP A 20 11.86 -3.92 -3.71
C TRP A 20 12.08 -2.69 -2.82
N ALA A 21 12.66 -2.88 -1.64
CA ALA A 21 13.06 -1.79 -0.75
C ALA A 21 14.23 -2.21 0.12
N ALA A 22 14.96 -1.24 0.69
CA ALA A 22 16.10 -1.52 1.58
C ALA A 22 15.72 -1.54 3.07
N SER A 23 14.75 -0.72 3.46
CA SER A 23 14.27 -0.57 4.84
C SER A 23 12.77 -0.36 4.85
N ASP A 24 12.16 -0.36 6.04
CA ASP A 24 10.71 -0.20 6.22
C ASP A 24 10.18 1.21 5.87
N THR A 25 11.09 2.14 5.55
CA THR A 25 10.82 3.53 5.16
C THR A 25 11.65 3.91 3.91
N GLY A 26 11.44 5.10 3.36
CA GLY A 26 12.20 5.59 2.20
C GLY A 26 11.59 5.13 0.87
N SER A 27 12.44 4.72 -0.08
CA SER A 27 12.00 4.34 -1.44
C SER A 27 11.60 2.87 -1.56
N ALA A 28 10.55 2.63 -2.33
CA ALA A 28 10.21 1.37 -2.96
C ALA A 28 10.46 1.44 -4.47
N TYR A 29 10.89 0.32 -5.04
CA TYR A 29 11.27 0.19 -6.44
C TYR A 29 10.43 -0.90 -7.10
N LYS A 30 9.45 -0.51 -7.94
CA LYS A 30 8.63 -1.44 -8.75
C LYS A 30 9.36 -1.69 -10.06
N ARG A 31 9.67 -2.94 -10.37
CA ARG A 31 10.37 -3.37 -11.59
C ARG A 31 9.38 -3.88 -12.62
N GLU A 32 9.62 -3.57 -13.89
CA GLU A 32 8.89 -4.11 -15.04
C GLU A 32 9.48 -5.48 -15.42
N ASP A 33 9.35 -6.45 -14.51
CA ASP A 33 9.76 -7.84 -14.70
C ASP A 33 8.58 -8.82 -14.60
N GLY A 34 7.39 -8.30 -14.88
CA GLY A 34 6.11 -9.03 -14.92
C GLY A 34 5.66 -9.45 -16.32
N GLY A 35 4.34 -9.49 -16.52
CA GLY A 35 3.72 -9.87 -17.80
C GLY A 35 4.03 -8.88 -18.94
N PRO A 36 4.06 -9.34 -20.21
CA PRO A 36 4.52 -8.55 -21.35
C PRO A 36 3.59 -7.39 -21.77
N ASP A 37 2.33 -7.41 -21.32
CA ASP A 37 1.28 -6.51 -21.80
C ASP A 37 1.03 -5.28 -20.89
N ARG A 38 1.90 -5.04 -19.90
CA ARG A 38 1.76 -3.91 -18.95
C ARG A 38 2.93 -2.94 -19.07
N SER A 39 2.61 -1.65 -19.07
CA SER A 39 3.57 -0.56 -19.23
C SER A 39 3.78 0.16 -17.89
N LEU A 40 4.88 -0.12 -17.22
CA LEU A 40 5.24 0.57 -15.98
C LEU A 40 5.44 2.08 -16.21
N ARG A 41 5.73 2.49 -17.45
CA ARG A 41 5.73 3.90 -17.87
C ARG A 41 4.34 4.51 -17.70
N HIS A 42 3.30 3.80 -18.12
CA HIS A 42 1.93 4.25 -17.98
C HIS A 42 1.55 4.37 -16.49
N ASP A 43 1.86 3.36 -15.66
CA ASP A 43 1.65 3.42 -14.21
C ASP A 43 2.30 4.68 -13.60
N PHE A 44 3.54 4.97 -14.00
CA PHE A 44 4.29 6.13 -13.51
C PHE A 44 3.61 7.45 -13.89
N GLU A 45 3.19 7.61 -15.15
CA GLU A 45 2.54 8.81 -15.64
C GLU A 45 1.18 9.03 -14.97
N THR A 46 0.39 7.96 -14.84
CA THR A 46 -0.90 7.96 -14.13
C THR A 46 -0.73 8.35 -12.66
N HIS A 47 0.26 7.79 -11.97
CA HIS A 47 0.56 8.13 -10.58
C HIS A 47 0.97 9.60 -10.42
N GLN A 48 1.83 10.12 -11.31
CA GLN A 48 2.22 11.54 -11.31
C GLN A 48 1.00 12.46 -11.55
N HIS A 49 0.13 12.11 -12.49
CA HIS A 49 -1.07 12.86 -12.80
C HIS A 49 -2.02 12.94 -11.60
N ILE A 50 -2.29 11.83 -10.92
CA ILE A 50 -3.10 11.79 -9.70
C ILE A 50 -2.51 12.73 -8.63
N LEU A 51 -1.20 12.66 -8.38
CA LEU A 51 -0.53 13.54 -7.42
C LEU A 51 -0.63 15.02 -7.82
N GLN A 52 -0.53 15.32 -9.12
CA GLN A 52 -0.68 16.68 -9.62
C GLN A 52 -2.12 17.20 -9.43
N CYS A 53 -3.13 16.40 -9.74
CA CYS A 53 -4.53 16.76 -9.50
C CYS A 53 -4.79 17.01 -8.02
N MET A 54 -4.28 16.15 -7.12
CA MET A 54 -4.40 16.33 -5.67
C MET A 54 -3.80 17.65 -5.20
N ARG A 55 -2.61 17.99 -5.68
CA ARG A 55 -1.95 19.28 -5.35
C ARG A 55 -2.75 20.47 -5.88
N ARG A 56 -3.25 20.39 -7.11
CA ARG A 56 -4.06 21.47 -7.72
C ARG A 56 -5.35 21.71 -6.93
N THR A 57 -6.08 20.64 -6.58
CA THR A 57 -7.31 20.76 -5.78
C THR A 57 -7.03 21.37 -4.40
N ALA A 58 -5.94 20.98 -3.75
CA ALA A 58 -5.55 21.55 -2.46
C ALA A 58 -5.16 23.05 -2.53
N LEU A 59 -4.65 23.51 -3.68
CA LEU A 59 -4.32 24.92 -3.92
C LEU A 59 -5.53 25.76 -4.32
N GLU A 60 -6.44 25.20 -5.12
CA GLU A 60 -7.65 25.88 -5.61
C GLU A 60 -8.71 26.03 -4.51
N TYR A 61 -8.78 25.04 -3.62
CA TYR A 61 -9.66 25.02 -2.45
C TYR A 61 -8.82 24.90 -1.18
N PRO A 62 -8.08 25.98 -0.81
CA PRO A 62 -7.32 25.97 0.42
C PRO A 62 -8.26 25.75 1.60
N PRO A 63 -7.78 25.13 2.70
CA PRO A 63 -8.61 24.91 3.87
C PRO A 63 -9.02 26.25 4.49
N ASP A 64 -10.23 26.71 4.16
CA ASP A 64 -10.88 27.85 4.79
C ASP A 64 -11.78 27.35 5.92
N THR A 65 -11.51 27.81 7.14
CA THR A 65 -12.27 27.46 8.36
C THR A 65 -13.68 28.06 8.42
N THR A 66 -14.10 28.84 7.41
CA THR A 66 -15.35 29.59 7.46
C THR A 66 -16.41 29.20 6.41
N SER A 67 -16.09 28.33 5.45
CA SER A 67 -17.04 27.91 4.41
C SER A 67 -17.60 26.50 4.65
N PRO A 68 -18.94 26.30 4.71
CA PRO A 68 -19.55 24.97 4.82
C PRO A 68 -19.38 24.10 3.56
N VAL A 69 -18.76 24.63 2.50
CA VAL A 69 -18.46 23.91 1.25
C VAL A 69 -16.98 23.46 1.18
N ALA A 70 -16.15 23.81 2.17
CA ALA A 70 -14.70 23.55 2.20
C ALA A 70 -14.30 22.18 2.80
N GLU A 71 -15.23 21.23 2.90
CA GLU A 71 -15.01 19.96 3.61
C GLU A 71 -14.52 18.78 2.75
N VAL A 72 -14.24 18.96 1.46
CA VAL A 72 -13.66 17.85 0.67
C VAL A 72 -12.16 17.73 0.95
N ARG A 73 -11.83 17.33 2.17
CA ARG A 73 -10.50 16.83 2.52
C ARG A 73 -10.43 15.36 2.16
N TYR A 74 -9.62 15.02 1.16
CA TYR A 74 -9.34 13.63 0.84
C TYR A 74 -8.47 13.02 1.96
N HIS A 75 -9.07 12.15 2.77
CA HIS A 75 -8.44 11.47 3.90
C HIS A 75 -7.60 10.26 3.49
N ILE A 76 -6.94 10.35 2.33
CA ILE A 76 -6.13 9.28 1.73
C ILE A 76 -4.67 9.72 1.58
N ASN A 77 -3.76 8.78 1.85
CA ASN A 77 -2.36 8.93 1.51
C ASN A 77 -2.05 8.33 0.14
N ILE A 78 -1.30 9.06 -0.66
CA ILE A 78 -0.79 8.60 -1.95
C ILE A 78 0.73 8.62 -1.84
N PRO A 79 1.42 7.49 -2.04
CA PRO A 79 2.87 7.47 -2.04
C PRO A 79 3.43 8.52 -2.99
N LEU A 80 4.50 9.21 -2.61
CA LEU A 80 5.23 10.05 -3.56
C LEU A 80 5.71 9.21 -4.74
N CYS A 81 5.60 9.75 -5.95
CA CYS A 81 6.18 9.16 -7.15
C CYS A 81 7.44 9.98 -7.48
N HIS A 82 8.62 9.38 -7.33
CA HIS A 82 9.88 10.11 -7.38
C HIS A 82 10.46 10.17 -8.79
N SER A 83 10.67 9.01 -9.40
CA SER A 83 11.36 8.92 -10.69
C SER A 83 11.01 7.64 -11.44
N PHE A 84 11.25 7.67 -12.74
CA PHE A 84 11.25 6.49 -13.58
C PHE A 84 12.66 6.25 -14.11
N ILE A 85 13.14 5.05 -13.92
CA ILE A 85 14.50 4.60 -14.16
C ILE A 85 14.47 3.65 -15.35
N SER A 86 15.07 4.06 -16.46
CA SER A 86 15.17 3.24 -17.67
C SER A 86 16.32 2.22 -17.57
N PRO A 87 16.38 1.18 -18.43
CA PRO A 87 17.49 0.22 -18.44
C PRO A 87 18.87 0.84 -18.68
N THR A 88 18.94 2.04 -19.28
CA THR A 88 20.18 2.75 -19.60
C THR A 88 20.53 3.85 -18.59
N ASP A 89 19.73 4.01 -17.53
CA ASP A 89 19.95 5.05 -16.52
C ASP A 89 21.22 4.79 -15.68
N THR A 90 21.94 5.86 -15.33
CA THR A 90 23.17 5.76 -14.52
C THR A 90 22.91 5.26 -13.10
N TRP A 91 21.66 5.31 -12.63
CA TRP A 91 21.23 4.72 -11.37
C TRP A 91 21.62 3.24 -11.27
N TRP A 92 21.54 2.47 -12.37
CA TRP A 92 21.89 1.05 -12.37
C TRP A 92 23.36 0.79 -12.05
N THR A 93 24.28 1.64 -12.51
CA THR A 93 25.72 1.49 -12.26
C THR A 93 26.07 1.46 -10.77
N GLY A 94 25.33 2.22 -9.95
CA GLY A 94 25.55 2.31 -8.51
C GLY A 94 24.56 1.54 -7.63
N ASN A 95 23.66 0.75 -8.22
CA ASN A 95 22.61 0.05 -7.44
C ASN A 95 22.29 -1.37 -7.94
N LEU A 96 22.81 -1.82 -9.09
CA LEU A 96 22.52 -3.17 -9.59
C LEU A 96 23.00 -4.27 -8.63
N ASP A 97 24.14 -4.04 -7.97
CA ASP A 97 24.74 -4.90 -6.94
C ASP A 97 23.90 -5.02 -5.67
N ARG A 98 22.89 -4.16 -5.49
CA ARG A 98 21.94 -4.24 -4.38
C ARG A 98 20.84 -5.28 -4.60
N PHE A 99 20.64 -5.76 -5.84
CA PHE A 99 19.72 -6.85 -6.14
C PHE A 99 20.44 -8.20 -6.02
N PRO A 100 19.71 -9.33 -5.92
CA PRO A 100 20.32 -10.65 -6.02
C PRO A 100 21.11 -10.81 -7.34
N PRO A 101 22.03 -11.79 -7.41
CA PRO A 101 22.71 -12.12 -8.66
C PRO A 101 21.71 -12.38 -9.80
N ASP A 102 22.15 -12.15 -11.04
CA ASP A 102 21.42 -12.37 -12.30
C ASP A 102 20.32 -11.36 -12.66
N TYR A 103 20.02 -10.41 -11.78
CA TYR A 103 19.14 -9.29 -12.16
C TYR A 103 19.84 -8.38 -13.17
N LYS A 104 19.07 -7.92 -14.16
CA LYS A 104 19.54 -6.99 -15.20
C LYS A 104 18.82 -5.65 -15.08
N PRO A 105 19.39 -4.56 -15.60
CA PRO A 105 18.65 -3.31 -15.78
C PRO A 105 17.35 -3.52 -16.54
N CYS A 106 16.27 -2.88 -16.09
CA CYS A 106 14.95 -2.88 -16.70
C CYS A 106 14.28 -1.51 -16.48
N ASN A 107 13.07 -1.31 -16.98
CA ASN A 107 12.26 -0.18 -16.53
C ASN A 107 11.88 -0.37 -15.06
N MET A 108 11.93 0.71 -14.29
CA MET A 108 11.65 0.68 -12.87
C MET A 108 11.09 2.02 -12.40
N THR A 109 10.12 2.00 -11.50
CA THR A 109 9.58 3.20 -10.87
C THR A 109 10.07 3.27 -9.43
N GLU A 110 10.64 4.42 -9.06
CA GLU A 110 10.94 4.77 -7.68
C GLU A 110 9.78 5.56 -7.08
N MET A 111 9.25 5.06 -5.97
CA MET A 111 8.13 5.65 -5.25
C MET A 111 8.39 5.61 -3.73
N GLN A 112 7.65 6.38 -2.95
CA GLN A 112 7.65 6.24 -1.50
C GLN A 112 7.20 4.85 -1.11
N ARG A 113 7.94 4.21 -0.20
CA ARG A 113 7.50 2.97 0.42
C ARG A 113 6.38 3.26 1.42
N ILE A 114 5.26 2.57 1.25
CA ILE A 114 4.21 2.51 2.27
C ILE A 114 4.77 1.74 3.47
N PRO A 115 4.80 2.34 4.68
CA PRO A 115 5.37 1.70 5.85
C PRO A 115 4.45 0.56 6.32
N PRO A 116 5.00 -0.62 6.65
CA PRO A 116 4.17 -1.74 7.12
C PRO A 116 3.51 -1.41 8.46
N VAL A 117 2.40 -2.09 8.78
CA VAL A 117 1.76 -1.95 10.10
C VAL A 117 2.69 -2.39 11.24
N SER A 118 2.42 -1.87 12.44
CA SER A 118 3.24 -2.11 13.63
C SER A 118 3.39 -3.60 13.97
N GLU A 119 4.45 -3.94 14.71
CA GLU A 119 4.62 -5.30 15.22
C GLU A 119 3.45 -5.77 16.09
N THR A 120 2.89 -4.87 16.91
CA THR A 120 1.71 -5.13 17.73
C THR A 120 0.52 -5.55 16.84
N THR A 121 0.27 -4.82 15.76
CA THR A 121 -0.80 -5.13 14.79
C THR A 121 -0.56 -6.49 14.13
N ARG A 122 0.67 -6.78 13.69
CA ARG A 122 1.01 -8.08 13.10
C ARG A 122 0.79 -9.22 14.10
N ASN A 123 1.22 -9.04 15.34
CA ASN A 123 1.05 -10.03 16.41
C ASN A 123 -0.44 -10.28 16.72
N LEU A 124 -1.28 -9.24 16.72
CA LEU A 124 -2.73 -9.38 16.84
C LEU A 124 -3.31 -10.25 15.71
N LEU A 125 -2.97 -9.95 14.46
CA LEU A 125 -3.45 -10.70 13.29
C LEU A 125 -2.99 -12.17 13.32
N ILE A 126 -1.73 -12.42 13.69
CA ILE A 126 -1.20 -13.77 13.86
C ILE A 126 -1.94 -14.49 14.99
N ALA A 127 -2.15 -13.85 16.13
CA ALA A 127 -2.79 -14.46 17.27
C ALA A 127 -4.22 -14.91 16.95
N LYS A 128 -4.99 -14.05 16.26
CA LYS A 128 -6.41 -14.27 15.93
C LYS A 128 -6.62 -15.20 14.73
N TYR A 129 -5.82 -15.06 13.66
CA TYR A 129 -6.17 -15.63 12.36
C TYR A 129 -5.14 -16.62 11.80
N CYS A 130 -3.91 -16.63 12.30
CA CYS A 130 -2.90 -17.58 11.81
C CYS A 130 -3.14 -18.98 12.39
N PRO A 131 -3.18 -20.05 11.56
CA PRO A 131 -3.25 -21.42 12.04
C PRO A 131 -2.12 -21.73 13.03
N ALA A 132 -2.43 -22.42 14.14
CA ALA A 132 -1.48 -22.67 15.23
C ALA A 132 -0.12 -23.25 14.75
N ARG A 133 -0.16 -24.17 13.78
CA ARG A 133 1.03 -24.80 13.17
C ARG A 133 1.97 -23.81 12.45
N LEU A 134 1.44 -22.67 11.98
CA LEU A 134 2.17 -21.67 11.20
C LEU A 134 2.64 -20.47 12.03
N LYS A 135 2.09 -20.26 13.24
CA LYS A 135 2.36 -19.05 14.04
C LYS A 135 3.86 -18.77 14.21
N SER A 136 4.64 -19.77 14.66
CA SER A 136 6.08 -19.60 14.88
C SER A 136 6.84 -19.24 13.58
N GLN A 137 6.46 -19.86 12.46
CA GLN A 137 7.07 -19.60 11.16
C GLN A 137 6.74 -18.18 10.68
N ILE A 138 5.48 -17.77 10.75
CA ILE A 138 5.02 -16.46 10.27
C ILE A 138 5.60 -15.33 11.13
N THR A 139 5.64 -15.49 12.45
CA THR A 139 6.24 -14.49 13.35
C THR A 139 7.72 -14.24 13.05
N LYS A 140 8.49 -15.28 12.68
CA LYS A 140 9.92 -15.16 12.37
C LYS A 140 10.21 -14.78 10.92
N SER A 141 9.18 -14.70 10.08
CA SER A 141 9.34 -14.53 8.64
C SER A 141 9.57 -13.07 8.28
N GLU A 142 10.75 -12.74 7.77
CA GLU A 142 11.11 -11.37 7.34
C GLU A 142 10.13 -10.82 6.30
N THR A 143 9.66 -11.66 5.38
CA THR A 143 8.66 -11.28 4.37
C THR A 143 7.32 -10.84 4.98
N ASN A 144 6.92 -11.43 6.11
CA ASN A 144 5.67 -11.11 6.79
C ASN A 144 5.75 -9.80 7.60
N ARG A 145 6.94 -9.20 7.70
CA ARG A 145 7.09 -7.84 8.22
C ARG A 145 6.57 -6.78 7.26
N ASP A 146 6.49 -7.08 5.96
CA ASP A 146 5.92 -6.19 4.92
C ASP A 146 4.39 -6.23 4.91
N CYS A 147 3.79 -6.13 6.10
CA CYS A 147 2.35 -6.27 6.28
C CYS A 147 1.63 -4.98 5.92
N LEU A 148 0.81 -5.05 4.87
CA LEU A 148 -0.19 -4.07 4.51
C LEU A 148 -1.55 -4.76 4.63
N ILE A 149 -2.52 -4.11 5.24
CA ILE A 149 -3.85 -4.69 5.46
C ILE A 149 -4.78 -4.18 4.37
N ARG A 150 -5.43 -5.09 3.62
CA ARG A 150 -6.42 -4.73 2.60
C ARG A 150 -7.83 -4.81 3.20
N PRO A 151 -8.50 -3.66 3.44
CA PRO A 151 -9.84 -3.66 4.01
C PRO A 151 -10.87 -4.13 2.97
N TYR A 152 -11.67 -5.14 3.33
CA TYR A 152 -12.79 -5.65 2.53
C TYR A 152 -14.10 -5.34 3.23
N LEU A 153 -14.58 -4.09 3.07
CA LEU A 153 -15.74 -3.56 3.78
C LEU A 153 -17.08 -4.10 3.23
N GLY A 154 -17.11 -4.50 1.95
CA GLY A 154 -18.29 -5.09 1.30
C GLY A 154 -18.35 -6.62 1.34
N ARG A 155 -17.40 -7.29 2.03
CA ARG A 155 -17.29 -8.75 2.01
C ARG A 155 -17.13 -9.30 3.43
N ARG A 156 -17.94 -10.29 3.76
CA ARG A 156 -17.77 -11.14 4.95
C ARG A 156 -17.16 -12.47 4.51
N ARG A 157 -16.34 -13.09 5.38
CA ARG A 157 -15.80 -14.43 5.10
C ARG A 157 -16.95 -15.43 4.95
N ILE A 158 -16.91 -16.26 3.92
CA ILE A 158 -17.85 -17.39 3.81
C ILE A 158 -17.36 -18.47 4.77
N GLN A 159 -18.02 -18.61 5.92
CA GLN A 159 -17.76 -19.69 6.85
C GLN A 159 -18.34 -20.99 6.28
N ARG A 160 -17.61 -21.67 5.38
CA ARG A 160 -17.99 -23.02 4.98
C ARG A 160 -17.73 -23.96 6.16
N ALA A 161 -18.81 -24.42 6.79
CA ALA A 161 -18.82 -25.36 7.92
C ALA A 161 -18.14 -26.72 7.64
N SER A 162 -17.64 -26.98 6.43
CA SER A 162 -17.10 -28.26 5.99
C SER A 162 -15.70 -28.20 5.34
N GLU A 163 -14.99 -27.08 5.37
CA GLU A 163 -13.65 -27.05 4.77
C GLU A 163 -12.61 -27.73 5.67
N THR A 164 -12.25 -28.96 5.26
CA THR A 164 -11.12 -29.71 5.80
C THR A 164 -9.83 -28.87 5.82
N PRO A 165 -8.87 -29.15 6.73
CA PRO A 165 -7.65 -28.37 6.96
C PRO A 165 -6.73 -28.12 5.73
N ARG A 166 -7.05 -28.74 4.58
CA ARG A 166 -6.26 -28.68 3.35
C ARG A 166 -6.42 -27.38 2.55
N SER A 167 -7.45 -26.55 2.78
CA SER A 167 -7.55 -25.22 2.16
C SER A 167 -6.76 -24.12 2.91
N ARG A 168 -6.23 -24.43 4.11
CA ARG A 168 -5.44 -23.52 4.97
C ARG A 168 -3.92 -23.64 4.77
N GLY A 169 -3.49 -23.91 3.54
CA GLY A 169 -2.07 -24.12 3.22
C GLY A 169 -1.20 -22.87 3.37
N PHE A 170 -1.77 -21.70 3.07
CA PHE A 170 -1.04 -20.45 2.93
C PHE A 170 -1.64 -19.37 3.83
N PHE A 171 -0.86 -18.90 4.79
CA PHE A 171 -1.14 -17.70 5.57
C PHE A 171 0.00 -16.71 5.29
N SER A 172 -0.35 -15.47 4.95
CA SER A 172 0.62 -14.40 4.67
C SER A 172 0.05 -13.09 5.19
N LEU A 173 0.91 -12.30 5.82
CA LEU A 173 0.61 -10.94 6.23
C LEU A 173 0.86 -9.91 5.11
N ARG A 174 1.52 -10.29 4.01
CA ARG A 174 1.64 -9.43 2.83
C ARG A 174 0.28 -9.32 2.15
N ASN A 175 -0.17 -8.09 1.89
CA ASN A 175 -1.49 -7.78 1.33
C ASN A 175 -2.62 -8.54 2.08
N TYR A 176 -2.62 -8.45 3.41
CA TYR A 176 -3.49 -9.26 4.27
C TYR A 176 -4.97 -8.85 4.10
N PRO A 177 -5.86 -9.72 3.60
CA PRO A 177 -7.26 -9.39 3.46
C PRO A 177 -7.96 -9.37 4.81
N LEU A 178 -8.46 -8.20 5.23
CA LEU A 178 -9.25 -8.04 6.45
C LEU A 178 -10.71 -7.77 6.09
N HIS A 179 -11.57 -8.75 6.34
CA HIS A 179 -13.00 -8.70 6.02
C HIS A 179 -13.81 -7.96 7.08
N LEU A 180 -15.00 -7.50 6.73
CA LEU A 180 -15.88 -6.77 7.65
C LEU A 180 -16.15 -7.53 8.97
N ASP A 181 -16.43 -8.83 8.89
CA ASP A 181 -16.64 -9.66 10.08
C ASP A 181 -15.40 -9.74 10.97
N GLN A 182 -14.21 -9.72 10.37
CA GLN A 182 -12.95 -9.72 11.11
C GLN A 182 -12.66 -8.39 11.81
N MET A 183 -13.12 -7.27 11.22
CA MET A 183 -13.01 -5.95 11.84
C MET A 183 -13.89 -5.85 13.08
N GLU A 184 -15.13 -6.33 12.98
CA GLU A 184 -16.05 -6.45 14.12
C GLU A 184 -15.48 -7.39 15.20
N GLU A 185 -14.94 -8.56 14.82
CA GLU A 185 -14.36 -9.55 15.74
C GLU A 185 -13.18 -9.03 16.57
N ILE A 186 -12.36 -8.14 16.00
CA ILE A 186 -11.23 -7.52 16.73
C ILE A 186 -11.63 -6.21 17.42
N GLY A 187 -12.89 -5.80 17.30
CA GLY A 187 -13.43 -4.61 17.96
C GLY A 187 -13.00 -3.30 17.32
N ILE A 188 -12.88 -3.25 15.98
CA ILE A 188 -12.83 -1.96 15.28
C ILE A 188 -14.20 -1.28 15.44
N PRO A 189 -14.26 -0.03 15.92
CA PRO A 189 -15.51 0.70 16.07
C PRO A 189 -16.23 0.89 14.73
N GLU A 190 -17.57 0.92 14.75
CA GLU A 190 -18.38 1.10 13.54
C GLU A 190 -18.08 2.44 12.85
N GLU A 191 -17.85 3.49 13.64
CA GLU A 191 -17.47 4.82 13.14
C GLU A 191 -16.17 4.79 12.33
N ASP A 192 -15.19 3.96 12.71
CA ASP A 192 -13.93 3.82 12.01
C ASP A 192 -14.12 3.05 10.70
N ILE A 193 -14.92 1.98 10.71
CA ILE A 193 -15.29 1.20 9.52
C ILE A 193 -16.03 2.10 8.51
N MET A 194 -16.93 2.95 8.98
CA MET A 194 -17.60 3.97 8.17
C MET A 194 -16.60 5.00 7.64
N GLY A 195 -15.63 5.42 8.46
CA GLY A 195 -14.55 6.32 8.06
C GLY A 195 -13.70 5.76 6.91
N TYR A 196 -13.35 4.47 6.97
CA TYR A 196 -12.67 3.78 5.88
C TYR A 196 -13.51 3.79 4.60
N SER A 197 -14.81 3.47 4.72
CA SER A 197 -15.72 3.42 3.58
C SER A 197 -15.87 4.78 2.89
N ARG A 198 -16.04 5.85 3.69
CA ARG A 198 -16.10 7.23 3.18
C ARG A 198 -14.81 7.62 2.47
N THR A 199 -13.66 7.32 3.09
CA THR A 199 -12.35 7.61 2.49
C THR A 199 -12.17 6.94 1.12
N MET A 200 -12.56 5.66 1.00
CA MET A 200 -12.52 4.95 -0.28
C MET A 200 -13.47 5.58 -1.31
N ALA A 201 -14.70 5.92 -0.91
CA ALA A 201 -15.69 6.54 -1.79
C ALA A 201 -15.25 7.92 -2.30
N ASP A 202 -14.75 8.78 -1.39
CA ASP A 202 -14.25 10.12 -1.73
C ASP A 202 -13.05 10.02 -2.68
N THR A 203 -12.15 9.06 -2.45
CA THR A 203 -10.99 8.83 -3.31
C THR A 203 -11.41 8.39 -4.72
N LEU A 204 -12.36 7.46 -4.83
CA LEU A 204 -12.89 7.03 -6.14
C LEU A 204 -13.62 8.16 -6.86
N ALA A 205 -14.40 8.97 -6.13
CA ALA A 205 -15.05 10.15 -6.69
C ALA A 205 -14.01 11.17 -7.22
N PHE A 206 -12.93 11.39 -6.47
CA PHE A 206 -11.82 12.23 -6.93
C PHE A 206 -11.19 11.72 -8.21
N LEU A 207 -10.86 10.42 -8.25
CA LEU A 207 -10.22 9.82 -9.42
C LEU A 207 -11.09 10.00 -10.67
N HIS A 208 -12.39 9.74 -10.55
CA HIS A 208 -13.32 9.87 -11.66
C HIS A 208 -13.57 11.32 -12.09
N TRP A 209 -13.95 12.19 -11.15
CA TRP A 209 -14.42 13.54 -11.47
C TRP A 209 -13.30 14.55 -11.66
N VAL A 210 -12.23 14.43 -10.89
CA VAL A 210 -11.11 15.39 -10.88
C VAL A 210 -9.95 14.87 -11.72
N ALA A 211 -9.48 13.64 -11.45
CA ALA A 211 -8.34 13.08 -12.17
C ALA A 211 -8.72 12.52 -13.56
N ARG A 212 -10.02 12.35 -13.85
CA ARG A 212 -10.53 11.80 -15.11
C ARG A 212 -9.95 10.41 -15.42
N ILE A 213 -9.87 9.60 -14.38
CA ILE A 213 -9.36 8.24 -14.38
C ILE A 213 -10.49 7.30 -13.96
N ASP A 214 -10.57 6.09 -14.53
CA ASP A 214 -11.63 5.13 -14.20
C ASP A 214 -11.49 4.55 -12.78
N GLY A 215 -10.25 4.48 -12.28
CA GLY A 215 -9.90 3.93 -10.98
C GLY A 215 -9.95 2.40 -10.94
N ASN A 216 -9.98 1.73 -12.10
CA ASN A 216 -9.99 0.28 -12.16
C ASN A 216 -8.69 -0.31 -11.60
N ASP A 217 -8.75 -1.43 -10.88
CA ASP A 217 -7.58 -2.08 -10.25
C ASP A 217 -6.82 -1.26 -9.18
N ILE A 218 -7.29 -0.06 -8.79
CA ILE A 218 -6.73 0.66 -7.64
C ILE A 218 -6.96 -0.13 -6.34
N GLU A 219 -5.89 -0.22 -5.54
CA GLU A 219 -5.92 -0.88 -4.24
C GLU A 219 -5.87 0.12 -3.08
N PHE A 220 -6.63 -0.18 -2.04
CA PHE A 220 -6.60 0.52 -0.77
C PHE A 220 -6.00 -0.37 0.31
N VAL A 221 -5.14 0.19 1.16
CA VAL A 221 -4.56 -0.51 2.30
C VAL A 221 -4.54 0.34 3.56
N LEU A 222 -4.63 -0.30 4.71
CA LEU A 222 -4.31 0.27 6.01
C LEU A 222 -2.85 -0.04 6.34
N ALA A 223 -2.10 1.00 6.68
CA ALA A 223 -0.67 0.91 6.92
C ALA A 223 -0.24 1.89 8.02
N ALA A 224 0.99 1.79 8.50
CA ALA A 224 1.47 2.76 9.49
C ALA A 224 1.44 4.19 8.93
N PRO A 225 1.39 5.21 9.80
CA PRO A 225 1.44 6.60 9.34
C PRO A 225 2.74 6.92 8.62
N SER A 226 2.68 7.88 7.71
CA SER A 226 3.88 8.43 7.08
C SER A 226 4.75 9.13 8.14
N ASN A 227 6.07 8.87 8.14
CA ASN A 227 7.02 9.68 8.92
C ASN A 227 7.27 11.06 8.27
N ILE A 228 6.73 11.30 7.07
CA ILE A 228 6.83 12.57 6.36
C ILE A 228 5.63 13.42 6.78
N CYS A 229 5.88 14.41 7.63
CA CYS A 229 4.89 15.37 8.11
C CYS A 229 4.48 16.31 6.97
N ASP A 230 3.53 15.92 6.12
CA ASP A 230 3.06 16.78 5.03
C ASP A 230 1.89 17.68 5.47
N GLY A 231 2.09 18.40 6.58
CA GLY A 231 1.31 19.58 7.03
C GLY A 231 -0.20 19.45 7.23
N GLY A 232 -0.82 18.31 6.92
CA GLY A 232 -2.25 18.06 7.08
C GLY A 232 -2.45 16.76 7.82
N THR A 233 -3.07 16.83 9.00
CA THR A 233 -3.65 15.67 9.67
C THR A 233 -4.71 15.05 8.75
N ARG A 234 -4.33 13.99 8.03
CA ARG A 234 -5.23 13.27 7.11
C ARG A 234 -5.60 11.95 7.75
N GLY A 235 -6.91 11.69 7.90
CA GLY A 235 -7.47 10.34 8.07
C GLY A 235 -6.63 9.37 8.89
N THR A 236 -6.33 9.74 10.14
CA THR A 236 -5.56 8.88 11.04
C THR A 236 -6.52 8.19 11.99
N TRP A 237 -6.37 6.87 12.14
CA TRP A 237 -7.16 6.06 13.05
C TRP A 237 -6.29 5.46 14.13
N ASN A 238 -6.85 5.31 15.33
CA ASN A 238 -6.22 4.61 16.44
C ASN A 238 -7.25 3.71 17.11
N ASN A 239 -7.25 2.43 16.73
CA ASN A 239 -8.21 1.43 17.21
C ASN A 239 -7.50 0.09 17.47
N ALA A 240 -8.22 -1.04 17.37
CA ALA A 240 -7.66 -2.37 17.54
C ALA A 240 -6.41 -2.65 16.66
N LEU A 241 -6.27 -1.99 15.52
CA LEU A 241 -5.10 -2.10 14.64
C LEU A 241 -3.92 -1.20 15.07
N GLY A 242 -4.06 -0.41 16.14
CA GLY A 242 -3.12 0.63 16.55
C GLY A 242 -3.25 1.90 15.72
N LEU A 243 -2.24 2.77 15.78
CA LEU A 243 -2.17 3.99 14.97
C LEU A 243 -1.87 3.63 13.50
N HIS A 244 -2.75 4.04 12.58
CA HIS A 244 -2.62 3.73 11.16
C HIS A 244 -3.37 4.75 10.29
N GLU A 245 -3.08 4.70 8.99
CA GLU A 245 -3.69 5.54 7.96
C GLU A 245 -4.09 4.69 6.76
N MET A 246 -4.97 5.22 5.90
CA MET A 246 -5.33 4.60 4.64
C MET A 246 -4.42 5.11 3.52
N TRP A 247 -3.96 4.20 2.68
CA TRP A 247 -3.09 4.46 1.54
C TRP A 247 -3.71 3.90 0.26
N MET A 248 -3.49 4.60 -0.83
CA MET A 248 -3.79 4.15 -2.19
C MET A 248 -2.52 3.61 -2.85
N LEU A 249 -2.61 2.46 -3.51
CA LEU A 249 -1.52 1.88 -4.31
C LEU A 249 -2.08 1.11 -5.51
N ASP A 250 -1.15 0.65 -6.35
CA ASP A 250 -1.39 0.04 -7.66
C ASP A 250 -2.09 0.98 -8.64
N PHE A 251 -1.29 1.61 -9.50
CA PHE A 251 -1.72 2.58 -10.50
C PHE A 251 -1.69 1.96 -11.91
N ASP A 252 -1.81 0.64 -11.99
CA ASP A 252 -1.90 -0.13 -13.24
C ASP A 252 -3.32 -0.01 -13.83
N LEU A 253 -3.63 1.18 -14.32
CA LEU A 253 -4.93 1.51 -14.92
C LEU A 253 -4.87 1.26 -16.43
N ALA A 254 -6.00 0.88 -17.03
CA ALA A 254 -6.09 0.50 -18.45
C ALA A 254 -6.38 1.69 -19.38
#